data_AF-A0AA97BIR3-F1
#
_entry.id   AF-A0AA97BIR3-F1
#
_cell.length_a   1.000
_cell.length_b   1.000
_cell.length_c   1.000
_cell.angle_alpha   90.00
_cell.angle_beta   90.00
_cell.angle_gamma   90.00
#
_symmetry.space_group_name_H-M   'P 1'
#
loop_
_entity.id
_entity.type
_entity.pdbx_description
1 polymer ?
#
loop_
_entity_poly.entity_id
_entity_poly.type
_entity_poly.pdbx_seq_one_letter_code
_entity_poly.pdbx_strand_id
1 'polypeptide(L)'
;MRVNTQPLNVNTLKTSNINKSADKSSGKIAVTTSRIQNNAEQCPVVSKKTPIITSEKTVHNQDIKKLRNEISKNLSTIAKKIKSIGTSDGRGCKVILSKNTMTTLNNQLSKLKDNIQSYKKDLERSTYQHNSNKEKTLNKLEGKINNTTAIFHQGNAKNDYLSGDYSRDKTSRTSADKLQRQKDYKAGNGYY
;
A
#
# COMPACT_ATOMS: atom_id res chain seq x y z
N MET A 1 42.29 11.91 48.97
CA MET A 1 42.41 12.04 47.50
C MET A 1 41.66 13.29 47.07
N ARG A 2 42.38 14.29 46.54
CA ARG A 2 41.80 15.50 45.94
C ARG A 2 41.68 15.27 44.44
N VAL A 3 40.48 15.43 43.88
CA VAL A 3 40.25 15.34 42.44
C VAL A 3 40.12 16.75 41.89
N ASN A 4 41.15 17.20 41.18
CA ASN A 4 41.10 18.42 40.37
C ASN A 4 40.21 18.16 39.15
N THR A 5 39.21 19.01 38.94
CA THR A 5 38.51 19.12 37.65
C THR A 5 38.50 20.60 37.25
N GLN A 6 39.28 20.92 36.21
CA GLN A 6 39.16 22.17 35.47
C GLN A 6 38.09 22.04 34.37
N PRO A 7 37.47 23.16 33.93
CA PRO A 7 36.18 23.15 33.26
C PRO A 7 36.24 22.91 31.74
N LEU A 8 35.23 22.21 31.20
CA LEU A 8 34.98 22.16 29.75
C LEU A 8 34.24 23.42 29.31
N ASN A 9 34.95 24.22 28.51
CA ASN A 9 34.50 25.42 27.83
C ASN A 9 33.42 25.09 26.78
N VAL A 10 32.18 25.53 27.01
CA VAL A 10 31.07 25.42 26.05
C VAL A 10 30.99 26.70 25.24
N ASN A 11 31.66 26.74 24.09
CA ASN A 11 31.47 27.82 23.12
C ASN A 11 30.10 27.69 22.45
N THR A 12 29.17 28.53 22.90
CA THR A 12 27.88 28.83 22.26
C THR A 12 28.07 29.27 20.80
N LEU A 13 27.73 28.41 19.84
CA LEU A 13 27.49 28.82 18.45
C LEU A 13 26.12 29.50 18.35
N LYS A 14 26.12 30.83 18.44
CA LYS A 14 25.01 31.68 17.99
C LYS A 14 24.95 31.62 16.47
N THR A 15 23.88 31.04 15.92
CA THR A 15 23.52 31.23 14.51
C THR A 15 22.56 32.41 14.39
N SER A 16 23.10 33.56 14.02
CA SER A 16 22.33 34.76 13.69
C SER A 16 22.53 35.11 12.22
N ASN A 17 21.51 34.87 11.39
CA ASN A 17 20.83 35.86 10.56
C ASN A 17 20.04 35.18 9.44
N ILE A 18 18.72 35.12 9.65
CA ILE A 18 17.72 34.84 8.63
C ILE A 18 17.48 36.16 7.90
N ASN A 19 18.14 36.39 6.77
CA ASN A 19 17.73 37.45 5.86
C ASN A 19 16.59 36.93 4.98
N LYS A 20 15.36 37.29 5.37
CA LYS A 20 14.21 37.39 4.47
C LYS A 20 14.43 38.57 3.53
N SER A 21 14.44 38.34 2.23
CA SER A 21 13.94 39.32 1.26
C SER A 21 13.52 38.60 -0.01
N ALA A 22 12.24 38.72 -0.35
CA ALA A 22 11.72 38.47 -1.67
C ALA A 22 11.72 39.82 -2.39
N ASP A 23 12.45 39.94 -3.50
CA ASP A 23 11.90 40.61 -4.68
C ASP A 23 12.80 40.46 -5.92
N LYS A 24 12.13 40.48 -7.06
CA LYS A 24 12.64 40.26 -8.42
C LYS A 24 13.47 41.46 -8.88
N SER A 25 14.61 41.23 -9.55
CA SER A 25 15.07 42.08 -10.65
C SER A 25 16.28 41.48 -11.37
N SER A 26 16.21 41.44 -12.69
CA SER A 26 17.30 41.11 -13.60
C SER A 26 18.33 42.24 -13.63
N GLY A 27 19.59 41.94 -13.37
CA GLY A 27 20.67 42.89 -13.57
C GLY A 27 22.03 42.22 -13.41
N LYS A 28 22.76 42.09 -14.52
CA LYS A 28 24.20 41.79 -14.53
C LYS A 28 24.90 42.84 -13.66
N ILE A 29 25.54 42.42 -12.58
CA ILE A 29 26.56 43.22 -11.91
C ILE A 29 27.87 42.44 -12.03
N ALA A 30 28.72 42.93 -12.92
CA ALA A 30 30.12 42.51 -13.01
C ALA A 30 30.84 43.05 -11.76
N VAL A 31 31.22 42.15 -10.85
CA VAL A 31 32.12 42.49 -9.75
C VAL A 31 33.52 42.02 -10.17
N THR A 32 34.31 42.96 -10.65
CA THR A 32 35.77 42.84 -10.74
C THR A 32 36.34 42.88 -9.32
N THR A 33 36.87 41.75 -8.86
CA THR A 33 37.78 41.72 -7.70
C THR A 33 39.14 41.18 -8.09
N SER A 34 40.13 41.92 -7.62
CA SER A 34 41.51 41.99 -8.05
C SER A 34 42.28 40.66 -8.00
N ARG A 35 43.15 40.53 -9.00
CA ARG A 35 44.20 39.54 -9.19
C ARG A 35 45.08 39.39 -7.94
N ILE A 36 44.97 38.25 -7.26
CA ILE A 36 46.06 37.66 -6.48
C ILE A 36 46.51 36.43 -7.27
N GLN A 37 47.61 36.58 -8.00
CA GLN A 37 48.37 35.44 -8.50
C GLN A 37 49.35 35.05 -7.39
N ASN A 38 49.25 33.82 -6.88
CA ASN A 38 50.36 32.87 -6.93
C ASN A 38 49.98 31.50 -6.37
N ASN A 39 50.54 30.51 -7.07
CA ASN A 39 50.73 29.11 -6.78
C ASN A 39 49.59 28.11 -7.02
N ALA A 40 49.95 27.17 -7.88
CA ALA A 40 49.19 26.08 -8.42
C ALA A 40 48.71 25.12 -7.32
N GLU A 41 47.45 24.73 -7.41
CA GLU A 41 47.09 23.31 -7.37
C GLU A 41 45.77 23.16 -8.11
N GLN A 42 45.87 22.48 -9.24
CA GLN A 42 44.80 22.14 -10.15
C GLN A 42 43.87 21.14 -9.45
N CYS A 43 42.83 21.61 -8.77
CA CYS A 43 41.74 20.73 -8.34
C CYS A 43 40.88 20.40 -9.58
N PRO A 44 40.84 19.14 -10.05
CA PRO A 44 40.04 18.82 -11.21
C PRO A 44 38.56 18.98 -10.86
N VAL A 45 37.88 19.85 -11.62
CA VAL A 45 36.42 19.89 -11.73
C VAL A 45 35.98 18.56 -12.35
N VAL A 46 35.78 17.54 -11.52
CA VAL A 46 34.98 16.37 -11.85
C VAL A 46 34.29 15.93 -10.57
N SER A 47 33.16 16.57 -10.25
CA SER A 47 32.13 15.99 -9.38
C SER A 47 31.51 14.79 -10.12
N LYS A 48 32.28 13.71 -10.30
CA LYS A 48 31.72 12.39 -10.52
C LYS A 48 30.99 12.09 -9.21
N LYS A 49 29.65 12.11 -9.25
CA LYS A 49 28.82 11.54 -8.18
C LYS A 49 29.34 10.12 -7.97
N THR A 50 30.17 9.92 -6.96
CA THR A 50 30.51 8.60 -6.47
C THR A 50 29.18 7.99 -6.05
N PRO A 51 28.73 6.89 -6.68
CA PRO A 51 27.55 6.21 -6.19
C PRO A 51 27.86 5.83 -4.74
N ILE A 52 27.03 6.30 -3.81
CA ILE A 52 27.12 5.88 -2.41
C ILE A 52 26.77 4.40 -2.42
N ILE A 53 27.78 3.54 -2.40
CA ILE A 53 27.62 2.11 -2.26
C ILE A 53 27.35 1.86 -0.78
N THR A 54 26.08 1.78 -0.40
CA THR A 54 25.70 1.30 0.92
C THR A 54 25.75 -0.22 0.92
N SER A 55 26.41 -0.82 1.92
CA SER A 55 26.42 -2.27 2.14
C SER A 55 25.04 -2.83 2.50
N GLU A 56 24.13 -1.96 2.95
CA GLU A 56 22.74 -2.29 3.26
C GLU A 56 21.82 -1.99 2.06
N LYS A 57 20.87 -2.90 1.80
CA LYS A 57 19.86 -2.78 0.76
C LYS A 57 18.99 -1.53 1.00
N THR A 58 19.32 -0.42 0.35
CA THR A 58 18.51 0.80 0.41
C THR A 58 17.24 0.64 -0.44
N VAL A 59 16.07 0.79 0.17
CA VAL A 59 14.80 0.86 -0.56
C VAL A 59 14.77 2.18 -1.36
N HIS A 60 14.80 2.10 -2.69
CA HIS A 60 14.75 3.28 -3.54
C HIS A 60 13.32 3.79 -3.70
N ASN A 61 13.19 5.11 -3.91
CA ASN A 61 11.88 5.73 -4.18
C ASN A 61 11.19 5.14 -5.42
N GLN A 62 11.98 4.69 -6.40
CA GLN A 62 11.45 4.08 -7.62
C GLN A 62 10.79 2.72 -7.34
N ASP A 63 11.33 1.95 -6.41
CA ASP A 63 10.76 0.67 -5.98
C ASP A 63 9.43 0.88 -5.26
N ILE A 64 9.38 1.87 -4.35
CA ILE A 64 8.13 2.27 -3.67
C ILE A 64 7.08 2.76 -4.68
N LYS A 65 7.48 3.48 -5.73
CA LYS A 65 6.55 3.95 -6.77
C LYS A 65 6.00 2.80 -7.61
N LYS A 66 6.84 1.83 -8.00
CA LYS A 66 6.42 0.61 -8.71
C LYS A 66 5.45 -0.20 -7.84
N LEU A 67 5.83 -0.47 -6.59
CA LEU A 67 5.01 -1.16 -5.60
C LEU A 67 3.65 -0.50 -5.42
N ARG A 68 3.61 0.83 -5.27
CA ARG A 68 2.37 1.61 -5.15
C ARG A 68 1.44 1.39 -6.33
N ASN A 69 1.98 1.39 -7.55
CA ASN A 69 1.19 1.22 -8.77
C ASN A 69 0.65 -0.20 -8.90
N GLU A 70 1.47 -1.21 -8.62
CA GLU A 70 1.06 -2.62 -8.63
C GLU A 70 -0.03 -2.89 -7.60
N ILE A 71 0.16 -2.47 -6.35
CA ILE A 71 -0.84 -2.61 -5.28
C ILE A 71 -2.13 -1.89 -5.69
N SER A 72 -2.05 -0.65 -6.16
CA SER A 72 -3.24 0.12 -6.52
C SER A 72 -4.04 -0.54 -7.65
N LYS A 73 -3.37 -1.08 -8.68
CA LYS A 73 -4.03 -1.81 -9.77
C LYS A 73 -4.70 -3.08 -9.26
N ASN A 74 -3.98 -3.91 -8.50
CA ASN A 74 -4.52 -5.16 -7.96
C ASN A 74 -5.71 -4.94 -7.04
N LEU A 75 -5.62 -3.98 -6.11
CA LEU A 75 -6.73 -3.62 -5.23
C LEU A 75 -7.95 -3.11 -6.00
N SER A 76 -7.75 -2.28 -7.02
CA SER A 76 -8.85 -1.83 -7.88
C SER A 76 -9.54 -3.00 -8.58
N THR A 77 -8.78 -3.97 -9.10
CA THR A 77 -9.33 -5.16 -9.75
C THR A 77 -10.13 -6.02 -8.78
N ILE A 78 -9.58 -6.28 -7.59
CA ILE A 78 -10.25 -7.05 -6.53
C ILE A 78 -11.55 -6.36 -6.13
N ALA A 79 -11.51 -5.07 -5.82
CA ALA A 79 -12.68 -4.31 -5.41
C ALA A 79 -13.78 -4.30 -6.49
N LYS A 80 -13.43 -4.20 -7.77
CA LYS A 80 -14.40 -4.27 -8.88
C LYS A 80 -15.07 -5.64 -8.96
N LYS A 81 -14.30 -6.73 -8.91
CA LYS A 81 -14.86 -8.09 -8.93
C LYS A 81 -15.78 -8.33 -7.75
N ILE A 82 -15.39 -7.89 -6.55
CA ILE A 82 -16.24 -8.01 -5.36
C ILE A 82 -17.53 -7.18 -5.49
N LYS A 83 -17.44 -5.94 -5.97
CA LYS A 83 -18.63 -5.09 -6.18
C LYS A 83 -19.61 -5.66 -7.20
N SER A 84 -19.14 -6.44 -8.18
CA SER A 84 -20.04 -7.10 -9.14
C SER A 84 -20.86 -8.23 -8.53
N ILE A 85 -20.52 -8.76 -7.35
CA ILE A 85 -21.28 -9.86 -6.74
C ILE A 85 -22.73 -9.41 -6.48
N GLY A 86 -23.68 -10.19 -6.98
CA GLY A 86 -25.11 -9.93 -6.88
C GLY A 86 -25.66 -8.85 -7.81
N THR A 87 -24.85 -8.26 -8.69
CA THR A 87 -25.34 -7.44 -9.80
C THR A 87 -25.86 -8.34 -10.93
N SER A 88 -26.67 -7.80 -11.84
CA SER A 88 -27.09 -8.51 -13.05
C SER A 88 -25.91 -8.69 -14.02
N ASP A 89 -25.80 -9.86 -14.63
CA ASP A 89 -24.82 -10.17 -15.69
C ASP A 89 -25.25 -9.70 -17.10
N GLY A 90 -26.34 -8.94 -17.18
CA GLY A 90 -26.94 -8.50 -18.44
C GLY A 90 -27.93 -9.51 -19.04
N ARG A 91 -28.01 -10.73 -18.50
CA ARG A 91 -29.02 -11.76 -18.84
C ARG A 91 -30.08 -11.92 -17.75
N GLY A 92 -30.02 -11.09 -16.71
CA GLY A 92 -30.91 -11.15 -15.55
C GLY A 92 -30.43 -12.09 -14.45
N CYS A 93 -29.30 -12.78 -14.63
CA CYS A 93 -28.71 -13.64 -13.61
C CYS A 93 -27.84 -12.81 -12.67
N LYS A 94 -27.84 -13.18 -11.38
CA LYS A 94 -26.93 -12.58 -10.40
C LYS A 94 -25.52 -13.11 -10.63
N VAL A 95 -24.54 -12.20 -10.66
CA VAL A 95 -23.13 -12.56 -10.69
C VAL A 95 -22.74 -13.20 -9.35
N ILE A 96 -22.19 -14.41 -9.44
CA ILE A 96 -21.60 -15.17 -8.33
C ILE A 96 -20.19 -15.56 -8.77
N LEU A 97 -19.22 -15.40 -7.89
CA LEU A 97 -17.84 -15.81 -8.12
C LEU A 97 -17.66 -17.25 -7.63
N SER A 98 -16.93 -18.06 -8.40
CA SER A 98 -16.58 -19.41 -7.99
C SER A 98 -15.66 -19.39 -6.76
N LYS A 99 -15.70 -20.47 -5.96
CA LYS A 99 -14.82 -20.64 -4.79
C LYS A 99 -13.34 -20.44 -5.15
N ASN A 100 -12.88 -21.01 -6.26
CA ASN A 100 -11.51 -20.84 -6.74
C ASN A 100 -11.15 -19.36 -7.04
N THR A 101 -12.11 -18.61 -7.59
CA THR A 101 -11.92 -17.17 -7.82
C THR A 101 -11.79 -16.42 -6.49
N MET A 102 -12.67 -16.71 -5.53
CA MET A 102 -12.63 -16.10 -4.20
C MET A 102 -11.32 -16.41 -3.46
N THR A 103 -10.87 -17.66 -3.47
CA THR A 103 -9.58 -18.07 -2.91
C THR A 103 -8.42 -17.33 -3.57
N THR A 104 -8.43 -17.21 -4.90
CA THR A 104 -7.38 -16.47 -5.64
C THR A 104 -7.33 -15.01 -5.23
N LEU A 105 -8.48 -14.35 -5.11
CA LEU A 105 -8.57 -12.95 -4.67
C LEU A 105 -8.07 -12.78 -3.23
N ASN A 106 -8.41 -13.70 -2.33
CA ASN A 106 -7.92 -13.70 -0.95
C ASN A 106 -6.39 -13.86 -0.90
N ASN A 107 -5.85 -14.82 -1.64
CA ASN A 107 -4.40 -15.05 -1.70
C ASN A 107 -3.65 -13.83 -2.25
N GLN A 108 -4.23 -13.15 -3.24
CA GLN A 108 -3.68 -11.89 -3.74
C GLN A 108 -3.68 -10.80 -2.66
N LEU A 109 -4.76 -10.64 -1.90
CA LEU A 109 -4.81 -9.67 -0.78
C LEU A 109 -3.75 -9.98 0.28
N SER A 110 -3.63 -11.24 0.69
CA SER A 110 -2.62 -11.68 1.66
C SER A 110 -1.20 -11.38 1.17
N LYS A 111 -0.88 -11.73 -0.08
CA LYS A 111 0.44 -11.46 -0.66
C LYS A 111 0.76 -9.95 -0.71
N LEU A 112 -0.22 -9.11 -1.02
CA LEU A 112 -0.01 -7.65 -1.02
C LEU A 112 0.23 -7.13 0.41
N LYS A 113 -0.46 -7.68 1.40
CA LYS A 113 -0.25 -7.35 2.82
C LYS A 113 1.18 -7.74 3.26
N ASP A 114 1.61 -8.94 2.93
CA ASP A 114 2.95 -9.44 3.26
C ASP A 114 4.04 -8.60 2.60
N ASN A 115 3.84 -8.21 1.34
CA ASN A 115 4.76 -7.31 0.63
C ASN A 115 4.89 -5.96 1.36
N ILE A 116 3.78 -5.34 1.80
CA ILE A 116 3.87 -4.07 2.57
C ILE A 116 4.65 -4.28 3.87
N GLN A 117 4.39 -5.35 4.61
CA GLN A 117 5.10 -5.62 5.86
C GLN A 117 6.58 -5.86 5.64
N SER A 118 6.95 -6.57 4.59
CA SER A 118 8.35 -6.76 4.18
C SER A 118 9.04 -5.43 3.89
N TYR A 119 8.40 -4.55 3.11
CA TYR A 119 8.94 -3.22 2.82
C TYR A 119 9.04 -2.32 4.05
N LYS A 120 8.12 -2.42 5.01
CA LYS A 120 8.22 -1.70 6.29
C LYS A 120 9.44 -2.17 7.08
N LYS A 121 9.67 -3.48 7.19
CA LYS A 121 10.85 -4.05 7.87
C LYS A 121 12.17 -3.64 7.19
N ASP A 122 12.21 -3.68 5.85
CA ASP A 122 13.38 -3.21 5.09
C ASP A 122 13.63 -1.71 5.31
N LEU A 123 12.57 -0.91 5.46
CA LEU A 123 12.66 0.53 5.77
C LEU A 123 13.17 0.79 7.20
N GLU A 124 12.68 0.04 8.18
CA GLU A 124 13.08 0.13 9.59
C GLU A 124 14.56 -0.23 9.80
N ARG A 125 15.06 -1.21 9.04
CA ARG A 125 16.47 -1.60 9.04
C ARG A 125 17.38 -0.60 8.34
N SER A 126 16.83 0.30 7.55
CA SER A 126 17.63 1.25 6.78
C SER A 126 18.17 2.35 7.70
N THR A 127 19.48 2.50 7.71
CA THR A 127 20.20 3.61 8.37
C THR A 127 19.99 4.97 7.69
N TYR A 128 19.20 5.04 6.61
CA TYR A 128 18.96 6.26 5.84
C TYR A 128 17.94 7.20 6.51
N GLN A 129 18.39 8.42 6.85
CA GLN A 129 17.61 9.41 7.62
C GLN A 129 16.33 9.96 6.95
N HIS A 130 16.12 9.72 5.64
CA HIS A 130 15.01 10.35 4.88
C HIS A 130 13.98 9.34 4.37
N ASN A 131 13.44 8.53 5.28
CA ASN A 131 12.44 7.49 4.96
C ASN A 131 10.98 7.90 5.24
N SER A 132 10.72 9.06 5.86
CA SER A 132 9.37 9.50 6.27
C SER A 132 8.33 9.51 5.14
N ASN A 133 8.71 9.90 3.92
CA ASN A 133 7.81 9.89 2.77
C ASN A 133 7.45 8.47 2.30
N LYS A 134 8.40 7.53 2.40
CA LYS A 134 8.18 6.12 2.06
C LYS A 134 7.26 5.48 3.09
N GLU A 135 7.49 5.75 4.37
CA GLU A 135 6.65 5.29 5.48
C GLU A 135 5.19 5.77 5.35
N LYS A 136 4.98 7.08 5.11
CA LYS A 136 3.64 7.63 4.83
C LYS A 136 2.96 6.94 3.65
N THR A 137 3.73 6.59 2.61
CA THR A 137 3.20 5.88 1.45
C THR A 137 2.81 4.44 1.80
N LEU A 138 3.65 3.72 2.54
CA LEU A 138 3.36 2.36 3.01
C LEU A 138 2.14 2.32 3.93
N ASN A 139 2.01 3.26 4.85
CA ASN A 139 0.84 3.37 5.75
C ASN A 139 -0.46 3.65 4.98
N LYS A 140 -0.41 4.53 3.96
CA LYS A 140 -1.56 4.75 3.06
C LYS A 140 -1.95 3.48 2.28
N LEU A 141 -0.95 2.72 1.80
CA LEU A 141 -1.19 1.48 1.08
C LEU A 141 -1.79 0.41 1.99
N GLU A 142 -1.29 0.28 3.21
CA GLU A 142 -1.82 -0.62 4.23
C GLU A 142 -3.29 -0.30 4.55
N GLY A 143 -3.63 0.97 4.76
CA GLY A 143 -5.01 1.39 4.95
C GLY A 143 -5.93 0.99 3.79
N LYS A 144 -5.45 1.11 2.54
CA LYS A 144 -6.21 0.66 1.35
C LYS A 144 -6.37 -0.86 1.31
N ILE A 145 -5.35 -1.63 1.68
CA ILE A 145 -5.44 -3.10 1.78
C ILE A 145 -6.47 -3.49 2.83
N ASN A 146 -6.42 -2.89 4.02
CA ASN A 146 -7.34 -3.18 5.11
C ASN A 146 -8.80 -2.89 4.73
N ASN A 147 -9.05 -1.74 4.10
CA ASN A 147 -10.37 -1.41 3.57
C ASN A 147 -10.84 -2.41 2.50
N THR A 148 -9.97 -2.79 1.57
CA THR A 148 -10.31 -3.77 0.52
C THR A 148 -10.55 -5.16 1.11
N THR A 149 -9.84 -5.52 2.17
CA THR A 149 -10.03 -6.78 2.91
C THR A 149 -11.41 -6.82 3.58
N ALA A 150 -11.83 -5.73 4.22
CA ALA A 150 -13.17 -5.61 4.78
C ALA A 150 -14.26 -5.76 3.70
N ILE A 151 -14.11 -5.07 2.57
CA ILE A 151 -15.01 -5.18 1.41
C ILE A 151 -15.02 -6.62 0.87
N PHE A 152 -13.85 -7.27 0.80
CA PHE A 152 -13.72 -8.66 0.36
C PHE A 152 -14.52 -9.61 1.26
N HIS A 153 -14.40 -9.48 2.58
CA HIS A 153 -15.15 -10.34 3.52
C HIS A 153 -16.67 -10.15 3.38
N GLN A 154 -17.15 -8.91 3.25
CA GLN A 154 -18.57 -8.63 2.98
C GLN A 154 -19.01 -9.23 1.64
N GLY A 155 -18.19 -9.09 0.61
CA GLY A 155 -18.39 -9.68 -0.70
C GLY A 155 -18.47 -11.21 -0.65
N ASN A 156 -17.57 -11.85 0.10
CA ASN A 156 -17.53 -13.30 0.27
C ASN A 156 -18.79 -13.80 0.97
N ALA A 157 -19.20 -13.18 2.08
CA ALA A 157 -20.44 -13.53 2.75
C ALA A 157 -21.66 -13.41 1.81
N LYS A 158 -21.73 -12.32 1.03
CA LYS A 158 -22.78 -12.15 0.01
C LYS A 158 -22.70 -13.23 -1.08
N ASN A 159 -21.50 -13.58 -1.51
CA ASN A 159 -21.27 -14.61 -2.52
C ASN A 159 -21.75 -15.98 -2.03
N ASP A 160 -21.39 -16.35 -0.81
CA ASP A 160 -21.76 -17.63 -0.16
C ASP A 160 -23.28 -17.72 0.06
N TYR A 161 -23.92 -16.58 0.38
CA TYR A 161 -25.38 -16.50 0.45
C TYR A 161 -26.04 -16.76 -0.90
N LEU A 162 -25.53 -16.14 -1.97
CA LEU A 162 -26.07 -16.26 -3.32
C LEU A 162 -25.75 -17.60 -3.99
N SER A 163 -24.60 -18.21 -3.68
CA SER A 163 -24.21 -19.53 -4.21
C SER A 163 -25.07 -20.67 -3.67
N GLY A 164 -25.87 -20.41 -2.63
CA GLY A 164 -26.71 -21.41 -1.98
C GLY A 164 -25.97 -22.26 -0.96
N ASP A 165 -24.70 -21.97 -0.65
CA ASP A 165 -23.95 -22.65 0.42
C ASP A 165 -24.54 -22.34 1.81
N TYR A 166 -25.21 -21.19 1.97
CA TYR A 166 -25.99 -20.84 3.18
C TYR A 166 -27.43 -21.35 3.18
N SER A 167 -27.93 -21.89 2.07
CA SER A 167 -29.35 -22.20 1.89
C SER A 167 -29.57 -23.61 1.38
N ARG A 168 -29.09 -24.59 2.15
CA ARG A 168 -29.75 -25.89 2.24
C ARG A 168 -29.83 -26.33 3.69
N ASP A 169 -30.85 -25.81 4.35
CA ASP A 169 -31.61 -26.65 5.26
C ASP A 169 -31.85 -27.98 4.53
N LYS A 170 -31.29 -29.08 5.06
CA LYS A 170 -31.21 -30.39 4.39
C LYS A 170 -32.57 -31.07 4.23
N THR A 171 -33.66 -30.33 4.39
CA THR A 171 -35.04 -30.82 4.51
C THR A 171 -36.02 -30.26 3.48
N SER A 172 -35.63 -29.43 2.51
CA SER A 172 -36.66 -28.78 1.66
C SER A 172 -36.43 -28.85 0.15
N ARG A 173 -37.24 -29.72 -0.48
CA ARG A 173 -37.78 -29.65 -1.85
C ARG A 173 -36.85 -30.05 -2.99
N THR A 174 -36.51 -31.34 -3.05
CA THR A 174 -36.15 -31.95 -4.34
C THR A 174 -37.40 -32.06 -5.24
N SER A 175 -37.19 -32.16 -6.55
CA SER A 175 -38.29 -32.35 -7.53
C SER A 175 -39.12 -33.60 -7.23
N ALA A 176 -38.48 -34.65 -6.68
CA ALA A 176 -39.14 -35.87 -6.22
C ALA A 176 -40.12 -35.61 -5.07
N ASP A 177 -39.74 -34.73 -4.14
CA ASP A 177 -40.53 -34.33 -2.98
C ASP A 177 -41.77 -33.48 -3.37
N LYS A 178 -41.68 -32.74 -4.49
CA LYS A 178 -42.85 -32.08 -5.10
C LYS A 178 -43.79 -33.08 -5.76
N LEU A 179 -43.24 -34.06 -6.48
CA LEU A 179 -44.03 -35.09 -7.14
C LEU A 179 -44.76 -35.99 -6.15
N GLN A 180 -44.11 -36.35 -5.03
CA GLN A 180 -44.72 -37.16 -3.98
C GLN A 180 -45.88 -36.43 -3.31
N ARG A 181 -45.69 -35.18 -2.86
CA ARG A 181 -46.81 -34.37 -2.32
C ARG A 181 -47.97 -34.20 -3.31
N GLN A 182 -47.68 -34.08 -4.61
CA GLN A 182 -48.72 -34.01 -5.63
C GLN A 182 -49.50 -35.33 -5.76
N LYS A 183 -48.84 -36.47 -5.57
CA LYS A 183 -49.49 -37.78 -5.47
C LYS A 183 -50.29 -37.90 -4.19
N ASP A 184 -49.74 -37.49 -3.05
CA ASP A 184 -50.40 -37.58 -1.74
C ASP A 184 -51.66 -36.70 -1.68
N TYR A 185 -51.60 -35.50 -2.29
CA TYR A 185 -52.76 -34.61 -2.43
C TYR A 185 -53.85 -35.23 -3.33
N LYS A 186 -53.45 -35.88 -4.44
CA LYS A 186 -54.39 -36.60 -5.32
C LYS A 186 -54.97 -37.85 -4.65
N ALA A 187 -54.24 -38.46 -3.72
CA ALA A 187 -54.67 -39.63 -2.96
C ALA A 187 -55.48 -39.29 -1.70
N GLY A 188 -55.68 -38.00 -1.39
CA GLY A 188 -56.44 -37.58 -0.21
C GLY A 188 -55.71 -37.75 1.13
N ASN A 189 -54.40 -38.01 1.12
CA ASN A 189 -53.60 -38.29 2.32
C ASN A 189 -52.96 -37.04 2.94
N GLY A 190 -53.53 -35.85 2.74
CA GLY A 190 -52.93 -34.59 3.19
C GLY A 190 -53.08 -34.38 4.71
N TYR A 191 -52.01 -34.59 5.48
CA TYR A 191 -51.85 -33.98 6.81
C TYR A 191 -51.45 -32.50 6.64
N TYR A 192 -52.15 -31.61 7.37
CA TYR A 192 -51.89 -30.17 7.44
C TYR A 192 -50.51 -29.82 8.00
#